data_AF-A0A4W3I883-F1
#
_entry.id   AF-A0A4W3I883-F1
#
_cell.length_a   1.000
_cell.length_b   1.000
_cell.length_c   1.000
_cell.angle_alpha   90.00
_cell.angle_beta   90.00
_cell.angle_gamma   90.00
#
_symmetry.space_group_name_H-M   'P 1'
#
loop_
_entity.id
_entity.type
_entity.pdbx_description
1 polymer ?
#
loop_
_entity_poly.entity_id
_entity_poly.type
_entity_poly.pdbx_seq_one_letter_code
_entity_poly.pdbx_strand_id
1 'polypeptide(L)'
;MFPVAARLWAGAVAVGCARRVPGPRSGDHCPPAARAHGNMPKKGVPDRWKDYAPLGRRLPGTRFIAFKVPLQKVSWFENKLHPAQVFTPADLVRRIEKQKETLGKIIDLTCTDRYYDPAELPEYLHFEKIFTAGHAVPNPETISHFKQAVSEYLQANTHNGEPGPWGRGVGGLLG
;
A
#
# COMPACT_ATOMS: atom_id res chain seq x y z
N MET A 1 15.04 2.02 31.80
CA MET A 1 13.78 2.75 32.07
C MET A 1 13.33 3.44 30.78
N PHE A 2 12.45 2.81 30.01
CA PHE A 2 11.65 3.49 28.99
C PHE A 2 10.27 3.70 29.61
N PRO A 3 9.82 4.93 29.93
CA PRO A 3 8.56 5.10 30.62
C PRO A 3 7.38 5.07 29.63
N VAL A 4 6.38 4.27 30.01
CA VAL A 4 4.93 4.58 30.00
C VAL A 4 4.28 4.95 28.66
N ALA A 5 3.49 4.00 28.15
CA ALA A 5 2.18 4.17 27.53
C ALA A 5 1.80 5.58 27.02
N ALA A 6 1.98 5.83 25.72
CA ALA A 6 1.13 6.71 24.91
C ALA A 6 1.61 6.71 23.45
N ARG A 7 1.35 5.63 22.71
CA ARG A 7 1.12 5.77 21.27
C ARG A 7 -0.27 5.22 21.02
N LEU A 8 -1.24 6.12 20.99
CA LEU A 8 -2.55 5.88 20.40
C LEU A 8 -2.29 5.29 19.01
N TRP A 9 -2.55 4.01 18.82
CA TRP A 9 -2.32 3.33 17.55
C TRP A 9 -3.31 3.90 16.54
N ALA A 10 -2.90 4.79 15.65
CA ALA A 10 -3.70 5.21 14.50
C ALA A 10 -3.28 4.37 13.30
N GLY A 11 -3.80 3.14 13.18
CA GLY A 11 -3.35 2.22 12.13
C GLY A 11 -4.00 2.54 10.78
N ALA A 12 -3.22 2.95 9.78
CA ALA A 12 -3.66 3.04 8.40
C ALA A 12 -3.56 1.67 7.70
N VAL A 13 -4.50 1.41 6.78
CA VAL A 13 -4.41 0.37 5.77
C VAL A 13 -3.88 1.03 4.51
N ALA A 14 -2.83 0.48 3.92
CA ALA A 14 -2.26 1.08 2.74
C ALA A 14 -2.34 0.16 1.53
N VAL A 15 -2.62 0.77 0.37
CA VAL A 15 -2.83 0.08 -0.90
C VAL A 15 -1.71 0.45 -1.87
N GLY A 16 -0.92 -0.56 -2.24
CA GLY A 16 0.16 -0.42 -3.22
C GLY A 16 -0.29 -0.78 -4.63
N CYS A 17 -0.10 0.11 -5.61
CA CYS A 17 -0.33 -0.20 -7.04
C CYS A 17 0.93 -0.01 -7.89
N ALA A 18 1.09 -0.86 -8.92
CA ALA A 18 2.01 -0.66 -10.03
C ALA A 18 1.20 -0.63 -11.34
N ARG A 19 1.18 0.49 -12.06
CA ARG A 19 0.38 0.65 -13.28
C ARG A 19 1.18 0.43 -14.55
N ARG A 20 0.58 -0.25 -15.52
CA ARG A 20 0.83 -0.17 -16.97
C ARG A 20 -0.43 0.47 -17.63
N VAL A 21 -0.34 1.04 -18.83
CA VAL A 21 -1.47 1.31 -19.78
C VAL A 21 -1.02 0.78 -21.16
N PRO A 22 -1.77 -0.13 -21.82
CA PRO A 22 -2.23 0.21 -23.18
C PRO A 22 -3.57 -0.41 -23.60
N GLY A 23 -4.23 0.26 -24.55
CA GLY A 23 -4.94 -0.26 -25.73
C GLY A 23 -6.07 -1.29 -25.57
N PRO A 24 -7.14 -1.22 -26.39
CA PRO A 24 -8.25 -2.16 -26.27
C PRO A 24 -7.87 -3.52 -26.87
N ARG A 25 -8.19 -4.62 -26.18
CA ARG A 25 -8.89 -5.79 -26.73
C ARG A 25 -9.13 -6.89 -25.67
N SER A 26 -10.38 -7.32 -25.65
CA SER A 26 -10.99 -8.62 -25.30
C SER A 26 -10.13 -9.72 -24.67
N GLY A 27 -10.68 -10.33 -23.61
CA GLY A 27 -10.47 -11.75 -23.30
C GLY A 27 -9.77 -12.04 -21.98
N ASP A 28 -10.59 -12.43 -21.00
CA ASP A 28 -10.40 -13.62 -20.17
C ASP A 28 -9.42 -13.64 -18.98
N HIS A 29 -9.72 -14.64 -18.16
CA HIS A 29 -9.46 -14.81 -16.74
C HIS A 29 -7.97 -14.84 -16.35
N CYS A 30 -7.66 -14.40 -15.14
CA CYS A 30 -6.33 -14.55 -14.57
C CYS A 30 -6.13 -16.01 -14.13
N PRO A 31 -5.24 -16.80 -14.78
CA PRO A 31 -4.98 -18.16 -14.34
C PRO A 31 -4.10 -18.16 -13.08
N PRO A 32 -4.17 -19.21 -12.24
CA PRO A 32 -3.18 -19.45 -11.21
C PRO A 32 -1.81 -19.72 -11.86
N ALA A 33 -0.73 -19.34 -11.15
CA ALA A 33 0.63 -19.30 -11.64
C ALA A 33 1.18 -20.67 -12.13
N ALA A 34 0.88 -21.03 -13.38
CA ALA A 34 1.59 -22.06 -14.13
C ALA A 34 2.71 -21.39 -14.95
N ARG A 35 3.93 -21.93 -14.85
CA ARG A 35 5.12 -21.46 -15.57
C ARG A 35 4.93 -21.64 -17.08
N ALA A 36 4.43 -20.59 -17.74
CA ALA A 36 4.42 -20.52 -19.20
C ALA A 36 5.77 -20.01 -19.72
N HIS A 37 6.42 -20.80 -20.59
CA HIS A 37 7.55 -20.35 -21.40
C HIS A 37 7.07 -19.26 -22.37
N GLY A 38 7.28 -17.99 -22.00
CA GLY A 38 6.93 -16.85 -22.84
C GLY A 38 7.23 -15.52 -22.13
N ASN A 39 8.40 -14.95 -22.45
CA ASN A 39 8.90 -13.64 -22.02
C ASN A 39 9.19 -13.51 -20.50
N MET A 40 10.48 -13.60 -20.12
CA MET A 40 10.92 -13.25 -18.76
C MET A 40 10.38 -11.86 -18.37
N PRO A 41 9.90 -11.67 -17.13
CA PRO A 41 9.52 -10.34 -16.67
C PRO A 41 10.75 -9.42 -16.77
N LYS A 42 10.60 -8.31 -17.50
CA LYS A 42 11.68 -7.32 -17.68
C LYS A 42 12.21 -6.92 -16.30
N LYS A 43 13.45 -7.32 -15.99
CA LYS A 43 14.16 -6.91 -14.78
C LYS A 43 14.39 -5.40 -14.88
N GLY A 44 13.68 -4.62 -14.07
CA GLY A 44 13.74 -3.15 -14.12
C GLY A 44 12.61 -2.46 -13.35
N VAL A 45 12.79 -1.15 -13.15
CA VAL A 45 11.79 -0.21 -12.62
C VAL A 45 10.50 -0.31 -13.46
N PRO A 46 9.30 -0.37 -12.86
CA PRO A 46 8.05 -0.42 -13.62
C PRO A 46 7.89 0.79 -14.55
N ASP A 47 7.23 0.59 -15.68
CA ASP A 47 6.89 1.67 -16.61
C ASP A 47 6.14 2.81 -15.87
N ARG A 48 6.51 4.07 -16.16
CA ARG A 48 5.93 5.28 -15.55
C ARG A 48 6.01 5.36 -14.02
N TRP A 49 6.73 4.45 -13.35
CA TRP A 49 6.85 4.47 -11.89
C TRP A 49 7.44 5.79 -11.37
N LYS A 50 8.32 6.42 -12.15
CA LYS A 50 8.95 7.72 -11.83
C LYS A 50 7.96 8.88 -11.89
N ASP A 51 6.86 8.73 -12.64
CA ASP A 51 5.90 9.80 -12.93
C ASP A 51 4.89 9.98 -11.79
N TYR A 52 4.80 9.00 -10.89
CA TYR A 52 3.89 9.02 -9.75
C TYR A 52 4.59 9.45 -8.46
N ALA A 53 3.88 10.27 -7.69
CA ALA A 53 4.26 10.58 -6.31
C ALA A 53 4.38 9.28 -5.49
N PRO A 54 5.39 9.16 -4.61
CA PRO A 54 5.63 7.94 -3.86
C PRO A 54 4.52 7.60 -2.86
N LEU A 55 3.97 8.61 -2.18
CA LEU A 55 3.03 8.44 -1.08
C LEU A 55 1.94 9.52 -1.16
N GLY A 56 0.67 9.12 -1.08
CA GLY A 56 -0.48 10.02 -0.94
C GLY A 56 -0.69 10.47 0.51
N ARG A 57 -1.72 11.28 0.75
CA ARG A 57 -2.21 11.56 2.11
C ARG A 57 -3.25 10.51 2.51
N ARG A 58 -3.52 10.40 3.81
CA ARG A 58 -4.68 9.66 4.31
C ARG A 58 -5.96 10.19 3.66
N LEU A 59 -6.77 9.28 3.13
CA LEU A 59 -8.06 9.61 2.54
C LEU A 59 -9.04 10.00 3.66
N PRO A 60 -9.59 11.23 3.64
CA PRO A 60 -10.51 11.71 4.68
C PRO A 60 -11.70 10.77 4.89
N GLY A 61 -12.12 10.60 6.15
CA GLY A 61 -13.22 9.69 6.51
C GLY A 61 -12.87 8.20 6.43
N THR A 62 -11.63 7.85 6.08
CA THR A 62 -11.17 6.46 6.02
C THR A 62 -9.88 6.26 6.81
N ARG A 63 -9.40 5.02 6.84
CA ARG A 63 -8.06 4.66 7.32
C ARG A 63 -7.13 4.29 6.16
N PHE A 64 -7.43 4.71 4.93
CA PHE A 64 -6.63 4.37 3.76
C PHE A 64 -5.54 5.39 3.45
N ILE A 65 -4.35 4.90 3.12
CA ILE A 65 -3.27 5.66 2.48
C ILE A 65 -2.85 4.94 1.20
N ALA A 66 -2.87 5.63 0.06
CA ALA A 66 -2.40 5.06 -1.21
C ALA A 66 -0.93 5.41 -1.45
N PHE A 67 -0.15 4.48 -2.00
CA PHE A 67 1.26 4.68 -2.35
C PHE A 67 1.63 3.87 -3.60
N LYS A 68 2.66 4.30 -4.33
CA LYS A 68 3.20 3.47 -5.43
C LYS A 68 4.04 2.35 -4.85
N VAL A 69 4.23 1.25 -5.58
CA VAL A 69 5.03 0.13 -5.05
C VAL A 69 6.46 0.57 -4.64
N PRO A 70 6.93 0.30 -3.41
CA PRO A 70 8.33 0.51 -3.05
C PRO A 70 9.21 -0.50 -3.76
N LEU A 71 10.46 -0.13 -4.02
CA LEU A 71 11.43 -0.98 -4.70
C LEU A 71 12.58 -1.31 -3.73
N GLN A 72 12.91 -2.60 -3.59
CA GLN A 72 14.05 -3.06 -2.80
C GLN A 72 15.37 -2.48 -3.31
N LYS A 73 16.37 -2.43 -2.43
CA LYS A 73 17.72 -1.92 -2.75
C LYS A 73 18.58 -2.97 -3.44
N VAL A 74 18.17 -3.33 -4.66
CA VAL A 74 18.94 -4.21 -5.54
C VAL A 74 19.58 -3.40 -6.66
N SER A 75 20.79 -3.80 -7.05
CA SER A 75 21.63 -3.08 -8.01
C SER A 75 20.92 -2.71 -9.32
N TRP A 76 19.95 -3.51 -9.76
CA TRP A 76 19.20 -3.26 -10.99
C TRP A 76 18.08 -2.20 -10.87
N PHE A 77 17.57 -1.92 -9.66
CA PHE A 77 16.69 -0.76 -9.43
C PHE A 77 17.52 0.50 -9.18
N GLU A 78 18.54 0.41 -8.31
CA GLU A 78 19.33 1.57 -7.89
C GLU A 78 20.08 2.22 -9.06
N ASN A 79 20.72 1.41 -9.92
CA ASN A 79 21.45 1.91 -11.09
C ASN A 79 20.53 2.56 -12.16
N LYS A 80 19.21 2.50 -11.98
CA LYS A 80 18.21 3.07 -12.90
C LYS A 80 17.44 4.26 -12.30
N LEU A 81 17.67 4.59 -11.04
CA LEU A 81 17.00 5.66 -10.31
C LEU A 81 17.99 6.74 -9.88
N HIS A 82 17.62 8.01 -10.06
CA HIS A 82 18.32 9.09 -9.39
C HIS A 82 18.11 8.93 -7.86
N PRO A 83 19.08 9.26 -6.98
CA PRO A 83 18.92 9.11 -5.52
C PRO A 83 17.64 9.75 -4.96
N ALA A 84 17.25 10.92 -5.50
CA ALA A 84 16.02 11.60 -5.11
C ALA A 84 14.72 10.85 -5.50
N GLN A 85 14.79 9.93 -6.46
CA GLN A 85 13.67 9.12 -6.94
C GLN A 85 13.55 7.78 -6.21
N VAL A 86 14.55 7.40 -5.41
CA VAL A 86 14.53 6.15 -4.64
C VAL A 86 13.36 6.16 -3.65
N PHE A 87 12.64 5.04 -3.63
CA PHE A 87 11.51 4.82 -2.74
C PHE A 87 11.45 3.34 -2.36
N THR A 88 12.03 3.05 -1.20
CA THR A 88 12.17 1.71 -0.60
C THR A 88 11.08 1.44 0.45
N PRO A 89 10.93 0.19 0.94
CA PRO A 89 10.01 -0.11 2.04
C PRO A 89 10.32 0.71 3.31
N ALA A 90 11.60 0.92 3.62
CA ALA A 90 12.02 1.81 4.71
C ALA A 90 11.62 3.28 4.45
N ASP A 91 11.64 3.75 3.20
CA ASP A 91 11.17 5.09 2.85
C ASP A 91 9.66 5.24 2.99
N LEU A 92 8.89 4.18 2.70
CA LEU A 92 7.44 4.16 2.91
C LEU A 92 7.10 4.40 4.38
N VAL A 93 7.65 3.58 5.27
CA VAL A 93 7.38 3.68 6.73
C VAL A 93 7.77 5.06 7.24
N ARG A 94 9.00 5.50 6.95
CA ARG A 94 9.50 6.81 7.40
C ARG A 94 8.65 7.97 6.88
N ARG A 95 8.15 7.92 5.65
CA ARG A 95 7.32 9.00 5.08
C ARG A 95 5.91 9.02 5.69
N ILE A 96 5.34 7.86 6.04
CA ILE A 96 4.07 7.78 6.75
C ILE A 96 4.19 8.36 8.16
N GLU A 97 5.26 8.01 8.89
CA GLU A 97 5.53 8.58 10.22
C GLU A 97 5.69 10.11 10.16
N LYS A 98 6.32 10.63 9.11
CA LYS A 98 6.42 12.08 8.87
C LYS A 98 5.07 12.75 8.60
N GLN A 99 4.08 12.02 8.11
CA GLN A 99 2.69 12.50 8.01
C GLN A 99 1.93 12.41 9.35
N LYS A 100 2.60 11.98 10.44
CA LYS A 100 2.01 11.71 11.76
C LYS A 100 0.92 10.63 11.74
N GLU A 101 1.03 9.70 10.79
CA GLU A 101 0.19 8.50 10.70
C GLU A 101 1.02 7.29 11.13
N THR A 102 0.36 6.21 11.57
CA THR A 102 1.00 4.91 11.80
C THR A 102 0.47 3.93 10.78
N LEU A 103 1.32 3.14 10.14
CA LEU A 103 0.85 2.08 9.25
C LEU A 103 0.63 0.81 10.07
N GLY A 104 -0.46 0.08 9.83
CA GLY A 104 -0.69 -1.20 10.51
C GLY A 104 -1.01 -2.37 9.58
N LYS A 105 -1.43 -2.10 8.34
CA LYS A 105 -1.57 -3.16 7.32
C LYS A 105 -1.19 -2.65 5.93
N ILE A 106 -0.46 -3.46 5.17
CA ILE A 106 -0.21 -3.28 3.75
C ILE A 106 -1.02 -4.34 2.99
N ILE A 107 -1.80 -3.87 2.02
CA ILE A 107 -2.43 -4.71 1.00
C ILE A 107 -1.73 -4.43 -0.32
N ASP A 108 -0.91 -5.38 -0.78
CA ASP A 108 -0.19 -5.28 -2.04
C ASP A 108 -1.03 -5.83 -3.19
N LEU A 109 -1.45 -4.95 -4.09
CA LEU A 109 -2.28 -5.29 -5.25
C LEU A 109 -1.46 -5.58 -6.51
N THR A 110 -0.14 -5.55 -6.45
CA THR A 110 0.68 -5.80 -7.65
C THR A 110 0.55 -7.26 -8.09
N CYS A 111 0.51 -7.51 -9.40
CA CYS A 111 0.45 -8.86 -9.97
C CYS A 111 1.85 -9.54 -10.05
N THR A 112 2.74 -9.26 -9.09
CA THR A 112 4.11 -9.79 -9.04
C THR A 112 4.70 -9.61 -7.64
N ASP A 113 5.63 -10.46 -7.24
CA ASP A 113 6.36 -10.46 -5.96
C ASP A 113 7.77 -9.85 -6.06
N ARG A 114 8.20 -9.43 -7.26
CA ARG A 114 9.61 -9.06 -7.52
C ARG A 114 10.08 -7.71 -6.97
N TYR A 115 9.17 -6.89 -6.43
CA TYR A 115 9.47 -5.48 -6.16
C TYR A 115 10.15 -5.25 -4.82
N TYR A 116 9.75 -5.97 -3.79
CA TYR A 116 10.36 -5.95 -2.47
C TYR A 116 10.01 -7.22 -1.73
N ASP A 117 10.87 -7.60 -0.77
CA ASP A 117 10.60 -8.69 0.14
C ASP A 117 9.77 -8.15 1.33
N PRO A 118 8.59 -8.73 1.62
CA PRO A 118 7.83 -8.39 2.83
C PRO A 118 8.64 -8.53 4.12
N ALA A 119 9.68 -9.36 4.16
CA ALA A 119 10.58 -9.47 5.31
C ALA A 119 11.41 -8.19 5.59
N GLU A 120 11.49 -7.26 4.62
CA GLU A 120 12.09 -5.93 4.84
C GLU A 120 11.17 -4.96 5.58
N LEU A 121 9.89 -5.31 5.75
CA LEU A 121 8.93 -4.50 6.49
C LEU A 121 9.09 -4.73 8.00
N PRO A 122 8.82 -3.71 8.83
CA PRO A 122 8.74 -3.90 10.28
C PRO A 122 7.78 -5.03 10.68
N GLU A 123 8.18 -5.85 11.66
CA GLU A 123 7.41 -7.03 12.13
C GLU A 123 5.99 -6.70 12.60
N TYR A 124 5.75 -5.47 13.07
CA TYR A 124 4.43 -5.03 13.51
C TYR A 124 3.45 -4.79 12.36
N LEU A 125 3.91 -4.74 11.10
CA LEU A 125 3.06 -4.52 9.94
C LEU A 125 2.47 -5.82 9.44
N HIS A 126 1.14 -5.88 9.41
CA HIS A 126 0.45 -6.95 8.70
C HIS A 126 0.64 -6.77 7.20
N PHE A 127 1.07 -7.80 6.49
CA PHE A 127 1.23 -7.81 5.05
C PHE A 127 0.26 -8.80 4.41
N GLU A 128 -0.43 -8.38 3.36
CA GLU A 128 -1.34 -9.22 2.61
C GLU A 128 -1.20 -8.99 1.10
N LYS A 129 -1.02 -10.09 0.36
CA LYS A 129 -0.85 -10.08 -1.10
C LYS A 129 -2.16 -10.46 -1.77
N ILE A 130 -2.67 -9.57 -2.62
CA ILE A 130 -3.84 -9.84 -3.46
C ILE A 130 -3.43 -9.59 -4.92
N PHE A 131 -3.07 -10.65 -5.64
CA PHE A 131 -2.65 -10.55 -7.04
C PHE A 131 -3.78 -9.95 -7.88
N THR A 132 -3.63 -8.68 -8.25
CA THR A 132 -4.64 -7.96 -9.01
C THR A 132 -4.09 -7.66 -10.40
N ALA A 133 -4.73 -8.24 -11.42
CA ALA A 133 -4.39 -7.93 -12.80
C ALA A 133 -4.57 -6.43 -13.05
N GLY A 134 -3.55 -5.79 -13.59
CA GLY A 134 -3.69 -4.40 -14.05
C GLY A 134 -4.65 -4.32 -15.23
N HIS A 135 -5.18 -3.12 -15.50
CA HIS A 135 -5.99 -2.78 -16.69
C HIS A 135 -7.35 -3.46 -16.85
N ALA A 136 -7.66 -4.43 -16.00
CA ALA A 136 -8.97 -5.01 -15.88
C ALA A 136 -9.64 -4.48 -14.60
N VAL A 137 -10.97 -4.45 -14.61
CA VAL A 137 -11.72 -4.35 -13.37
C VAL A 137 -11.46 -5.63 -12.57
N PRO A 138 -11.06 -5.56 -11.29
CA PRO A 138 -10.85 -6.75 -10.47
C PRO A 138 -12.09 -7.65 -10.46
N ASN A 139 -11.87 -8.97 -10.49
CA ASN A 139 -12.99 -9.92 -10.45
C ASN A 139 -13.67 -9.90 -9.06
N PRO A 140 -14.91 -10.43 -8.93
CA PRO A 140 -15.64 -10.43 -7.66
C PRO A 140 -14.88 -11.07 -6.50
N GLU A 141 -14.09 -12.12 -6.77
CA GLU A 141 -13.24 -12.79 -5.78
C GLU A 141 -12.15 -11.86 -5.23
N THR A 142 -11.42 -11.17 -6.10
CA THR A 142 -10.41 -10.15 -5.74
C THR A 142 -11.04 -9.04 -4.90
N ILE A 143 -12.23 -8.58 -5.28
CA ILE A 143 -12.97 -7.55 -4.55
C ILE A 143 -13.38 -8.06 -3.16
N SER A 144 -13.89 -9.29 -3.08
CA SER A 144 -14.30 -9.91 -1.82
C SER A 144 -13.11 -10.08 -0.89
N HIS A 145 -11.98 -10.57 -1.40
CA HIS A 145 -10.75 -10.74 -0.64
C HIS A 145 -10.24 -9.40 -0.09
N PHE A 146 -10.22 -8.35 -0.92
CA PHE A 146 -9.86 -7.00 -0.47
C PHE A 146 -10.79 -6.51 0.65
N LYS A 147 -12.11 -6.68 0.51
CA LYS A 147 -13.09 -6.28 1.53
C LYS A 147 -12.89 -7.05 2.83
N GLN A 148 -12.62 -8.35 2.76
CA GLN A 148 -12.36 -9.19 3.92
C GLN A 148 -11.09 -8.76 4.63
N ALA A 149 -9.97 -8.63 3.90
CA ALA A 149 -8.68 -8.17 4.40
C ALA A 149 -8.78 -6.85 5.18
N VAL A 150 -9.56 -5.90 4.65
CA VAL A 150 -9.82 -4.61 5.31
C VAL A 150 -10.71 -4.78 6.53
N SER A 151 -11.81 -5.53 6.40
CA SER A 151 -12.80 -5.69 7.47
C SER A 151 -12.20 -6.37 8.71
N GLU A 152 -11.43 -7.44 8.52
CA GLU A 152 -10.74 -8.15 9.60
C GLU A 152 -9.77 -7.21 10.33
N TYR A 153 -9.00 -6.42 9.58
CA TYR A 153 -8.08 -5.46 10.18
C TYR A 153 -8.82 -4.40 10.99
N LEU A 154 -9.91 -3.84 10.46
CA LEU A 154 -10.70 -2.82 11.16
C LEU A 154 -11.39 -3.38 12.41
N GLN A 155 -11.93 -4.59 12.36
CA GLN A 155 -12.56 -5.26 13.50
C GLN A 155 -11.57 -5.54 14.63
N ALA A 156 -10.34 -5.97 14.31
CA ALA A 156 -9.29 -6.15 15.31
C ALA A 156 -8.74 -4.82 15.88
N ASN A 157 -9.06 -3.68 15.25
CA ASN A 157 -8.47 -2.37 15.54
C ASN A 157 -9.53 -1.26 15.66
N THR A 158 -10.69 -1.53 16.25
CA THR A 158 -11.84 -0.58 16.30
C THR A 158 -11.52 0.75 16.98
N HIS A 159 -10.66 0.76 18.00
CA HIS A 159 -10.28 1.95 18.76
C HIS A 159 -9.18 2.81 18.07
N ASN A 160 -8.60 2.30 16.98
CA ASN A 160 -7.38 2.83 16.36
C ASN A 160 -7.63 3.92 15.30
N GLY A 161 -8.68 4.73 15.49
CA GLY A 161 -9.12 5.70 14.47
C GLY A 161 -10.05 6.81 14.96
N GLU A 162 -10.37 6.88 16.25
CA GLU A 162 -11.12 8.02 16.76
C GLU A 162 -10.21 9.26 16.82
N PRO A 163 -10.60 10.40 16.23
CA PRO A 163 -10.03 11.66 16.68
C PRO A 163 -10.39 11.75 18.17
N GLY A 164 -9.38 11.90 19.03
CA GLY A 164 -9.61 12.16 20.45
C GLY A 164 -10.62 13.31 20.64
N PRO A 165 -11.22 13.45 21.83
CA PRO A 165 -12.39 14.29 22.10
C PRO A 165 -12.27 15.77 21.69
N TRP A 166 -11.09 16.23 21.29
CA TRP A 166 -10.80 17.56 20.76
C TRP A 166 -11.11 17.75 19.25
N GLY A 167 -11.57 16.70 18.54
CA GLY A 167 -11.93 16.78 17.12
C GLY A 167 -13.39 17.18 16.83
N ARG A 168 -14.26 17.22 17.85
CA ARG A 168 -15.59 17.82 17.76
C ARG A 168 -15.51 19.25 18.29
N GLY A 169 -15.06 20.16 17.43
CA GLY A 169 -15.24 21.60 17.65
C GLY A 169 -16.73 21.89 17.78
N VAL A 170 -17.12 22.23 19.01
CA VAL A 170 -18.34 22.89 19.45
C VAL A 170 -19.03 23.71 18.35
N GLY A 171 -20.18 23.24 17.89
CA GLY A 171 -21.13 23.99 17.08
C GLY A 171 -22.50 23.94 17.75
N GLY A 172 -22.62 24.60 18.90
CA GLY A 172 -23.85 24.69 19.66
C GLY A 172 -23.81 25.89 20.62
N LEU A 173 -24.67 26.86 20.33
CA LEU A 173 -25.04 28.07 21.07
C LEU A 173 -23.98 29.20 21.15
N LEU A 174 -24.24 30.30 20.43
CA LEU A 174 -24.83 31.55 20.95
C LEU A 174 -24.92 32.58 19.80
N GLY A 175 -26.10 33.20 19.62
CA GLY A 175 -26.37 34.26 18.64
C GLY A 175 -27.75 34.14 18.02
#